data_AF-A0A358SNS5-F1
#
_entry.id   AF-A0A358SNS5-F1
#
_cell.length_a   1.000
_cell.length_b   1.000
_cell.length_c   1.000
_cell.angle_alpha   90.00
_cell.angle_beta   90.00
_cell.angle_gamma   90.00
#
_symmetry.space_group_name_H-M   'P 1'
#
loop_
_entity.id
_entity.type
_entity.pdbx_description
1 polymer ?
#
loop_
_entity_poly.entity_id
_entity_poly.type
_entity_poly.pdbx_seq_one_letter_code
_entity_poly.pdbx_strand_id
1 'polypeptide(L)' 'DKWDHYTDAKEAMFFHTDLPDAPWTVVKSNDKRRARLEAMRYVLSRVPYEGRNEHVVGRPDPLIVGPAPLLFESGERAC' A
#
# COMPACT_ATOMS: atom_id res chain seq x y z
N ASP A 1 21.04 -13.81 -3.80
CA ASP A 1 20.45 -14.15 -5.12
C ASP A 1 19.08 -14.83 -5.00
N LYS A 2 18.08 -14.14 -4.46
CA LYS A 2 16.68 -14.62 -4.46
C LYS A 2 15.67 -13.51 -4.72
N TRP A 3 16.16 -12.35 -5.17
CA TRP A 3 15.32 -11.17 -5.38
C TRP A 3 14.24 -11.47 -6.42
N ASP A 4 14.62 -12.10 -7.53
CA ASP A 4 13.72 -12.44 -8.63
C ASP A 4 12.68 -13.47 -8.17
N HIS A 5 13.08 -14.52 -7.45
CA HIS A 5 12.14 -15.49 -6.90
C HIS A 5 11.11 -14.90 -5.92
N TYR A 6 11.50 -13.93 -5.08
CA TYR A 6 10.56 -13.22 -4.22
C TYR A 6 9.67 -12.24 -5.01
N THR A 7 10.18 -11.68 -6.11
CA THR A 7 9.43 -10.83 -7.04
C THR A 7 8.37 -11.63 -7.79
N ASP A 8 8.71 -12.82 -8.28
CA ASP A 8 7.73 -13.70 -8.94
C ASP A 8 6.67 -14.17 -7.94
N ALA A 9 7.09 -14.52 -6.71
CA ALA A 9 6.17 -14.98 -5.67
C ALA A 9 5.19 -13.88 -5.21
N LYS A 10 5.66 -12.63 -5.04
CA LYS A 10 4.75 -11.50 -4.68
C LYS A 10 3.73 -11.26 -5.79
N GLU A 11 4.15 -11.32 -7.06
CA GLU A 11 3.27 -11.05 -8.19
C GLU A 11 2.21 -12.15 -8.34
N ALA A 12 2.62 -13.42 -8.23
CA ALA A 12 1.70 -14.54 -8.23
C ALA A 12 0.70 -14.43 -7.07
N MET A 13 1.12 -14.01 -5.87
CA MET A 13 0.22 -13.82 -4.74
C MET A 13 -0.83 -12.74 -5.02
N PHE A 14 -0.43 -11.57 -5.53
CA PHE A 14 -1.38 -10.51 -5.87
C PHE A 14 -2.36 -10.97 -6.95
N PHE A 15 -1.88 -11.64 -7.99
CA PHE A 15 -2.75 -12.12 -9.07
C PHE A 15 -3.85 -13.08 -8.57
N HIS A 16 -3.54 -13.98 -7.63
CA HIS A 16 -4.49 -14.99 -7.16
C HIS A 16 -5.36 -14.54 -5.99
N THR A 17 -4.93 -13.55 -5.20
CA THR A 17 -5.57 -13.20 -3.92
C THR A 17 -6.03 -11.75 -3.80
N ASP A 18 -5.78 -10.91 -4.81
CA ASP A 18 -6.35 -9.55 -4.85
C ASP A 18 -7.82 -9.61 -5.29
N LEU A 19 -8.72 -9.67 -4.31
CA LEU A 19 -10.16 -9.75 -4.53
C LEU A 19 -10.84 -8.42 -4.18
N PRO A 20 -11.99 -8.07 -4.79
CA PRO A 20 -12.69 -6.80 -4.53
C PRO A 20 -13.14 -6.61 -3.07
N ASP A 21 -13.42 -7.70 -2.36
CA ASP A 21 -13.81 -7.71 -0.95
C ASP A 21 -12.61 -7.63 0.00
N ALA A 22 -11.45 -8.13 -0.42
CA ALA A 22 -10.20 -8.11 0.34
C ALA A 22 -9.01 -7.64 -0.52
N PRO A 23 -8.96 -6.36 -0.91
CA PRO A 23 -7.94 -5.87 -1.83
C PRO A 23 -6.58 -5.69 -1.14
N TRP A 24 -5.51 -6.04 -1.86
CA TRP A 24 -4.14 -5.82 -1.41
C TRP A 24 -3.76 -4.34 -1.50
N THR A 25 -3.25 -3.80 -0.39
CA THR A 25 -2.73 -2.44 -0.31
C THR A 25 -1.22 -2.47 -0.15
N VAL A 26 -0.50 -1.86 -1.08
CA VAL A 26 0.96 -1.77 -1.08
C VAL A 26 1.40 -0.45 -0.45
N VAL A 27 2.46 -0.49 0.36
CA VAL A 27 3.04 0.67 1.04
C VAL A 27 4.52 0.80 0.68
N LYS A 28 4.92 1.90 0.04
CA LYS A 28 6.33 2.17 -0.27
C LYS A 28 7.10 2.54 1.00
N SER A 29 8.02 1.67 1.40
CA SER A 29 8.71 1.75 2.70
C SER A 29 10.14 2.30 2.65
N ASN A 30 10.57 2.94 1.55
CA ASN A 30 11.91 3.54 1.45
C ASN A 30 12.13 4.61 2.53
N ASP A 31 11.14 5.48 2.77
CA ASP A 31 11.08 6.33 3.97
C ASP A 31 10.23 5.64 5.04
N LYS A 32 10.90 5.00 6.01
CA LYS A 32 10.24 4.26 7.10
C LYS A 32 9.33 5.14 7.96
N ARG A 33 9.67 6.42 8.15
CA ARG A 33 8.87 7.33 9.00
C ARG A 33 7.56 7.67 8.30
N ARG A 34 7.64 8.04 7.01
CA ARG A 34 6.44 8.32 6.21
C ARG A 34 5.59 7.08 6.02
N ALA A 35 6.18 5.94 5.70
CA ALA A 35 5.45 4.68 5.49
C ALA A 35 4.61 4.27 6.71
N ARG A 36 5.14 4.42 7.93
CA ARG A 36 4.40 4.10 9.15
C ARG A 36 3.20 5.04 9.35
N LEU A 37 3.40 6.35 9.17
CA LEU A 37 2.34 7.33 9.31
C LEU A 37 1.23 7.11 8.28
N GLU A 38 1.60 6.86 7.03
CA GLU A 38 0.63 6.62 5.95
C GLU A 38 -0.10 5.29 6.10
N ALA A 39 0.57 4.23 6.58
CA ALA A 39 -0.09 2.97 6.89
C ALA A 39 -1.16 3.12 7.99
N MET A 40 -0.84 3.86 9.07
CA MET A 40 -1.82 4.15 10.13
C MET A 40 -2.97 5.00 9.61
N ARG A 41 -2.68 6.06 8.83
CA ARG A 41 -3.71 6.91 8.20
C ARG A 41 -4.63 6.12 7.29
N TYR A 42 -4.09 5.18 6.51
CA TYR A 42 -4.90 4.34 5.63
C TYR A 42 -5.94 3.53 6.40
N VAL A 43 -5.53 2.83 7.47
CA VAL A 43 -6.45 2.06 8.30
C VAL A 43 -7.50 2.95 8.97
N LEU A 44 -7.06 4.07 9.57
CA LEU A 44 -7.96 5.01 10.25
C LEU A 44 -8.94 5.71 9.28
N SER A 45 -8.55 5.89 8.01
CA SER A 45 -9.42 6.49 7.00
C SER A 45 -10.54 5.54 6.54
N ARG A 46 -10.31 4.23 6.65
CA ARG A 46 -11.20 3.20 6.09
C ARG A 46 -12.25 2.70 7.09
N VAL A 47 -11.95 2.78 8.39
CA VAL A 47 -12.86 2.36 9.46
C VAL A 47 -13.63 3.58 10.00
N PRO A 48 -14.97 3.55 10.06
CA PRO A 48 -15.73 4.59 10.76
C PRO A 48 -15.62 4.37 12.28
N TYR A 49 -15.20 5.39 13.01
CA TYR A 49 -15.12 5.38 14.48
C TYR A 49 -15.54 6.73 15.07
N GLU A 50 -16.05 6.70 16.30
CA GLU A 50 -16.50 7.90 17.00
C GLU A 50 -15.31 8.80 17.40
N GLY A 51 -15.44 10.12 17.24
CA GLY A 51 -14.38 11.06 17.57
C GLY A 51 -13.24 11.14 16.54
N ARG A 52 -13.45 10.67 15.31
CA ARG A 52 -12.47 10.81 14.21
C ARG A 52 -12.17 12.28 13.92
N ASN A 53 -10.92 12.68 14.10
CA ASN A 53 -10.44 13.99 13.68
C ASN A 53 -9.93 13.94 12.23
N GLU A 54 -10.72 14.49 11.31
CA GLU A 54 -10.40 14.51 9.88
C GLU A 54 -9.16 15.32 9.53
N HIS A 55 -8.81 16.32 10.35
CA HIS A 55 -7.59 17.11 10.15
C HIS A 55 -6.31 16.31 10.45
N VAL A 56 -6.39 15.28 11.32
CA VAL A 56 -5.25 14.45 11.70
C VAL A 56 -5.10 13.25 10.77
N VAL A 57 -6.21 12.57 10.48
CA VAL A 57 -6.24 11.40 9.59
C VAL A 57 -5.96 11.83 8.15
N GLY A 58 -6.61 12.90 7.70
CA GLY A 58 -6.46 13.43 6.35
C GLY A 58 -6.72 12.38 5.26
N ARG A 59 -6.20 12.66 4.06
CA ARG A 59 -6.17 11.70 2.95
C ARG A 59 -4.78 11.05 2.91
N PRO A 60 -4.69 9.70 2.90
CA PRO A 60 -3.40 9.02 2.71
C PRO A 60 -2.74 9.45 1.39
N ASP A 61 -1.41 9.57 1.41
CA ASP A 61 -0.63 9.94 0.23
C ASP A 61 -0.67 8.81 -0.83
N PRO A 62 -1.27 9.05 -2.02
CA PRO A 62 -1.40 8.02 -3.06
C PRO A 62 -0.05 7.58 -3.66
N LEU A 63 1.02 8.34 -3.46
CA LEU A 63 2.36 7.96 -3.91
C LEU A 63 3.01 6.93 -2.99
N ILE A 64 2.56 6.86 -1.73
CA ILE A 64 3.11 5.98 -0.69
C ILE A 64 2.21 4.77 -0.46
N VAL A 65 0.89 4.96 -0.40
CA VAL A 65 -0.09 3.90 -0.14
C VAL A 65 -1.10 3.82 -1.27
N GLY A 66 -1.31 2.62 -1.80
CA GLY A 66 -2.22 2.42 -2.92
C GLY A 66 -2.48 0.95 -3.22
N PRO A 67 -3.44 0.65 -4.11
CA PRO A 67 -3.69 -0.71 -4.57
C PRO A 67 -2.49 -1.22 -5.36
N ALA A 68 -2.25 -2.54 -5.29
CA ALA A 68 -1.14 -3.21 -5.95
C ALA A 68 -0.93 -2.75 -7.41
N PRO A 69 -1.93 -2.83 -8.31
CA PRO A 69 -1.76 -2.47 -9.72
C PRO A 69 -1.25 -1.04 -9.97
N LEU A 70 -1.65 -0.08 -9.13
CA LEU A 70 -1.31 1.33 -9.32
C LEU A 70 0.15 1.65 -8.93
N LEU A 71 0.73 0.89 -7.99
CA LEU A 71 2.06 1.17 -7.45
C LEU A 71 3.19 0.38 -8.14
N PHE A 72 2.88 -0.73 -8.81
CA PHE A 72 3.86 -1.51 -9.57
C PHE A 72 4.44 -0.75 -10.77
N GLU A 73 3.63 0.05 -11.46
CA GLU A 73 4.04 0.71 -12.70
C GLU A 73 5.07 1.84 -12.50
N SER A 74 5.08 2.50 -11.34
CA SER A 74 5.85 3.73 -11.15
C SER A 74 7.31 3.55 -10.70
N GLY A 75 7.76 2.32 -10.41
CA GLY A 75 9.06 2.12 -9.74
C GLY A 75 9.89 0.92 -10.19
N GLU A 76 9.30 -0.11 -10.82
CA GLU A 76 10.04 -1.34 -11.16
C GLU A 76 10.50 -1.40 -12.63
N ARG A 77 10.08 -0.45 -13.48
CA ARG A 77 10.52 -0.33 -14.89
C ARG A 77 11.62 0.69 -15.14
N ALA A 78 12.17 1.32 -14.11
CA ALA A 78 13.32 2.21 -14.24
C ALA A 78 14.61 1.38 -14.22
N CYS A 79 14.89 0.72 -15.35
CA CYS A 79 16.23 0.33 -15.76
C CYS A 79 16.65 1.17 -16.97
#